data_AF-A0A7S1EK88-F1
#
_entry.id   AF-A0A7S1EK88-F1
#
_cell.length_a   1.000
_cell.length_b   1.000
_cell.length_c   1.000
_cell.angle_alpha   90.00
_cell.angle_beta   90.00
_cell.angle_gamma   90.00
#
_symmetry.space_group_name_H-M   'P 1'
#
loop_
_entity.id
_entity.type
_entity.pdbx_description
1 polymer ?
#
loop_
_entity_poly.entity_id
_entity_poly.type
_entity_poly.pdbx_seq_one_letter_code
_entity_poly.pdbx_strand_id
1 'polypeptide(L)'
;EVAASRLPPRGADADAGGDAATTALLGRLFARLLDDPQLTDALRGSLGRLQAPLQQLARQDPGLLTSEQHPAWALINQLAAHAGELPAQDATRGEDFHRFVEPLIDRLANAPAQPGAFEQALGDVQRFVEQDRVERVERSRPMLDALGQAEEAKRLLPLLRPQVALQLDRAEAVSQLLR
;
A
#
# COMPACT_ATOMS: atom_id res chain seq x y z
N GLU A 1 -53.04 52.20 7.90
CA GLU A 1 -52.21 51.58 8.94
C GLU A 1 -51.81 50.20 8.46
N VAL A 2 -50.56 50.06 8.01
CA VAL A 2 -50.06 48.89 7.27
C VAL A 2 -49.29 48.01 8.24
N ALA A 3 -49.92 46.97 8.76
CA ALA A 3 -49.27 45.97 9.59
C ALA A 3 -48.55 44.94 8.69
N ALA A 4 -47.30 45.25 8.36
CA ALA A 4 -46.40 44.35 7.65
C ALA A 4 -46.04 43.15 8.52
N SER A 5 -46.65 41.99 8.21
CA SER A 5 -46.23 40.69 8.71
C SER A 5 -44.84 40.38 8.15
N ARG A 6 -43.80 40.46 8.99
CA ARG A 6 -42.46 39.98 8.67
C ARG A 6 -42.43 38.45 8.82
N LEU A 7 -42.39 37.77 7.69
CA LEU A 7 -42.08 36.35 7.56
C LEU A 7 -40.59 36.11 7.92
N PRO A 8 -40.22 35.08 8.68
CA PRO A 8 -38.81 34.73 8.88
C PRO A 8 -38.18 34.16 7.59
N PRO A 9 -36.86 34.33 7.37
CA PRO A 9 -36.18 33.79 6.19
C PRO A 9 -36.14 32.26 6.25
N ARG A 10 -36.89 31.61 5.37
CA ARG A 10 -37.08 30.15 5.31
C ARG A 10 -36.01 29.44 4.45
N GLY A 11 -34.76 29.92 4.51
CA GLY A 11 -33.70 29.54 3.57
C GLY A 11 -32.46 28.86 4.14
N ALA A 12 -32.28 28.79 5.47
CA ALA A 12 -31.05 28.27 6.07
C ALA A 12 -31.10 26.78 6.50
N ASP A 13 -32.30 26.23 6.71
CA ASP A 13 -32.42 24.89 7.32
C ASP A 13 -32.36 23.73 6.31
N ALA A 14 -32.54 23.99 5.01
CA ALA A 14 -32.55 22.94 3.99
C ALA A 14 -31.15 22.44 3.61
N ASP A 15 -30.14 23.32 3.67
CA ASP A 15 -28.75 23.00 3.29
C ASP A 15 -27.99 22.30 4.44
N ALA A 16 -28.28 22.70 5.69
CA ALA A 16 -27.69 22.09 6.90
C ALA A 16 -28.03 20.59 7.04
N GLY A 17 -29.18 20.15 6.53
CA GLY A 17 -29.57 18.73 6.53
C GLY A 17 -28.75 17.87 5.56
N GLY A 18 -28.34 18.42 4.42
CA GLY A 18 -27.52 17.74 3.42
C GLY A 18 -26.08 17.52 3.88
N ASP A 19 -25.48 18.57 4.47
CA ASP A 19 -24.11 18.51 5.01
C ASP A 19 -23.99 17.58 6.22
N ALA A 20 -24.99 17.60 7.11
CA ALA A 20 -25.03 16.73 8.27
C ALA A 20 -25.19 15.25 7.88
N ALA A 21 -26.05 14.95 6.90
CA ALA A 21 -26.23 13.60 6.38
C ALA A 21 -24.97 13.09 5.67
N THR A 22 -24.33 13.94 4.87
CA THR A 22 -23.04 13.67 4.18
C THR A 22 -21.94 13.34 5.19
N THR A 23 -21.78 14.18 6.21
CA THR A 23 -20.78 13.98 7.27
C THR A 23 -21.02 12.68 8.04
N ALA A 24 -22.29 12.38 8.36
CA ALA A 24 -22.66 11.16 9.06
C ALA A 24 -22.41 9.89 8.22
N LEU A 25 -22.70 9.94 6.91
CA LEU A 25 -22.41 8.84 5.99
C LEU A 25 -20.90 8.59 5.90
N LEU A 26 -20.12 9.65 5.71
CA LEU A 26 -18.67 9.57 5.60
C LEU A 26 -18.04 9.01 6.89
N GLY A 27 -18.56 9.39 8.05
CA GLY A 27 -18.16 8.81 9.33
C GLY A 27 -18.42 7.29 9.41
N ARG A 28 -19.56 6.79 8.91
CA ARG A 28 -19.85 5.35 8.90
C ARG A 28 -18.97 4.58 7.92
N LEU A 29 -18.73 5.15 6.74
CA LEU A 29 -17.82 4.56 5.75
C LEU A 29 -16.40 4.44 6.33
N PHE A 30 -15.93 5.51 6.98
CA PHE A 30 -14.63 5.52 7.59
C PHE A 30 -14.50 4.55 8.77
N ALA A 31 -15.53 4.47 9.62
CA ALA A 31 -15.56 3.47 10.69
C ALA A 31 -15.50 2.05 10.14
N ARG A 32 -16.18 1.76 9.03
CA ARG A 32 -16.12 0.44 8.40
C ARG A 32 -14.75 0.14 7.79
N LEU A 33 -14.13 1.13 7.18
CA LEU A 33 -12.76 1.03 6.66
C LEU A 33 -11.76 0.72 7.79
N LEU A 34 -11.86 1.45 8.91
CA LEU A 34 -10.97 1.24 10.06
C LEU A 34 -11.24 -0.08 10.81
N ASP A 35 -12.38 -0.73 10.58
CA ASP A 35 -12.73 -2.03 11.17
C ASP A 35 -12.09 -3.22 10.42
N ASP A 36 -11.38 -2.96 9.32
CA ASP A 36 -10.73 -4.01 8.54
C ASP A 36 -9.69 -4.78 9.39
N PRO A 37 -9.80 -6.12 9.51
CA PRO A 37 -8.86 -6.93 10.28
C PRO A 37 -7.45 -7.01 9.65
N GLN A 38 -7.29 -6.64 8.38
CA GLN A 38 -5.99 -6.56 7.71
C GLN A 38 -5.20 -5.31 8.12
N LEU A 39 -5.83 -4.31 8.74
CA LEU A 39 -5.15 -3.10 9.21
C LEU A 39 -4.49 -3.32 10.56
N THR A 40 -3.17 -3.09 10.61
CA THR A 40 -2.39 -3.06 11.85
C THR A 40 -2.88 -1.93 12.77
N ASP A 41 -2.75 -2.10 14.08
CA ASP A 41 -3.20 -1.09 15.06
C ASP A 41 -2.52 0.26 14.86
N ALA A 42 -1.23 0.25 14.48
CA ALA A 42 -0.49 1.47 14.18
C ALA A 42 -1.09 2.22 12.99
N LEU A 43 -1.32 1.53 11.86
CA LEU A 43 -1.91 2.16 10.67
C LEU A 43 -3.35 2.59 10.92
N ARG A 44 -4.13 1.82 11.67
CA ARG A 44 -5.50 2.18 12.07
C ARG A 44 -5.53 3.49 12.84
N GLY A 45 -4.59 3.67 13.78
CA GLY A 45 -4.42 4.93 14.51
C GLY A 45 -4.10 6.11 13.59
N SER A 46 -3.12 5.93 12.68
CA SER A 46 -2.72 6.98 11.74
C SER A 46 -3.87 7.33 10.78
N LEU A 47 -4.51 6.33 10.15
CA LEU A 47 -5.68 6.54 9.28
C LEU A 47 -6.83 7.22 10.04
N GLY A 48 -7.06 6.87 11.31
CA GLY A 48 -8.04 7.53 12.18
C GLY A 48 -7.94 9.07 12.17
N ARG A 49 -6.72 9.61 12.10
CA ARG A 49 -6.48 11.06 12.06
C ARG A 49 -6.90 11.72 10.75
N LEU A 50 -7.07 10.95 9.67
CA LEU A 50 -7.56 11.46 8.38
C LEU A 50 -9.08 11.69 8.36
N GLN A 51 -9.83 11.22 9.35
CA GLN A 51 -11.29 11.39 9.39
C GLN A 51 -11.70 12.88 9.37
N ALA A 52 -11.07 13.71 10.21
CA ALA A 52 -11.35 15.14 10.28
C ALA A 52 -11.04 15.87 8.96
N PRO A 53 -9.84 15.74 8.34
CA PRO A 53 -9.56 16.39 7.07
C PRO A 53 -10.43 15.85 5.93
N LEU A 54 -10.84 14.57 5.93
CA LEU A 54 -11.79 14.06 4.92
C LEU A 54 -13.18 14.66 5.07
N GLN A 55 -13.68 14.84 6.30
CA GLN A 55 -14.95 15.53 6.54
C GLN A 55 -14.89 17.01 6.17
N GLN A 56 -13.73 17.63 6.34
CA GLN A 56 -13.50 18.99 5.84
C GLN A 56 -13.50 19.01 4.30
N LEU A 57 -12.82 18.06 3.67
CA LEU A 57 -12.76 17.93 2.22
C LEU A 57 -14.14 17.67 1.61
N ALA A 58 -14.96 16.80 2.21
CA ALA A 58 -16.31 16.47 1.76
C ALA A 58 -17.22 17.71 1.64
N ARG A 59 -17.02 18.70 2.50
CA ARG A 59 -17.76 19.98 2.50
C ARG A 59 -17.31 20.93 1.39
N GLN A 60 -16.09 20.75 0.88
CA GLN A 60 -15.49 21.59 -0.15
C GLN A 60 -15.56 20.93 -1.54
N ASP A 61 -15.49 19.61 -1.57
CA ASP A 61 -15.46 18.78 -2.77
C ASP A 61 -16.53 17.67 -2.69
N PRO A 62 -17.70 17.89 -3.31
CA PRO A 62 -18.75 16.88 -3.44
C PRO A 62 -18.31 15.64 -4.22
N GLY A 63 -17.23 15.75 -5.00
CA GLY A 63 -16.59 14.68 -5.74
C GLY A 63 -16.09 13.55 -4.83
N LEU A 64 -15.78 13.84 -3.56
CA LEU A 64 -15.34 12.83 -2.61
C LEU A 64 -16.37 11.71 -2.40
N LEU A 65 -17.67 12.01 -2.46
CA LEU A 65 -18.73 11.00 -2.29
C LEU A 65 -19.22 10.39 -3.59
N THR A 66 -19.04 11.09 -4.71
CA THR A 66 -19.59 10.70 -6.01
C THR A 66 -18.58 10.04 -6.92
N SER A 67 -17.29 10.30 -6.72
CA SER A 67 -16.20 9.71 -7.51
C SER A 67 -15.54 8.56 -6.77
N GLU A 68 -15.65 7.36 -7.33
CA GLU A 68 -14.93 6.17 -6.85
C GLU A 68 -13.40 6.33 -6.99
N GLN A 69 -12.95 7.18 -7.90
CA GLN A 69 -11.53 7.41 -8.20
C GLN A 69 -10.96 8.65 -7.48
N HIS A 70 -11.68 9.17 -6.49
CA HIS A 70 -11.23 10.36 -5.78
C HIS A 70 -9.86 10.10 -5.11
N PRO A 71 -8.88 11.03 -5.20
CA PRO A 71 -7.51 10.83 -4.75
C PRO A 71 -7.41 10.46 -3.26
N ALA A 72 -8.32 10.98 -2.44
CA ALA A 72 -8.38 10.62 -1.02
C ALA A 72 -8.75 9.14 -0.77
N TRP A 73 -9.69 8.58 -1.54
CA TRP A 73 -10.02 7.15 -1.45
C TRP A 73 -8.91 6.28 -2.04
N ALA A 74 -8.33 6.70 -3.16
CA ALA A 74 -7.19 6.02 -3.76
C ALA A 74 -6.00 5.96 -2.80
N LEU A 75 -5.71 7.04 -2.07
CA LEU A 75 -4.65 7.10 -1.05
C LEU A 75 -4.88 6.06 0.05
N ILE A 76 -6.07 6.06 0.64
CA ILE A 76 -6.45 5.14 1.70
C ILE A 76 -6.33 3.69 1.23
N ASN A 77 -6.90 3.38 0.06
CA ASN A 77 -6.89 2.04 -0.50
C ASN A 77 -5.46 1.57 -0.77
N GLN A 78 -4.59 2.46 -1.27
CA GLN A 78 -3.19 2.14 -1.51
C GLN A 78 -2.43 1.85 -0.20
N LEU A 79 -2.67 2.65 0.85
CA LEU A 79 -2.08 2.42 2.16
C LEU A 79 -2.54 1.10 2.78
N ALA A 80 -3.84 0.82 2.72
CA ALA A 80 -4.42 -0.42 3.24
C ALA A 80 -3.92 -1.65 2.45
N ALA A 81 -3.87 -1.57 1.13
CA ALA A 81 -3.37 -2.66 0.28
C ALA A 81 -1.90 -2.97 0.58
N HIS A 82 -1.04 -1.96 0.66
CA HIS A 82 0.37 -2.17 0.97
C HIS A 82 0.58 -2.72 2.39
N ALA A 83 -0.21 -2.26 3.36
CA ALA A 83 -0.22 -2.83 4.72
C ALA A 83 -0.61 -4.32 4.74
N GLY A 84 -1.57 -4.73 3.91
CA GLY A 84 -1.95 -6.14 3.77
C GLY A 84 -0.89 -7.01 3.11
N GLU A 85 -0.01 -6.44 2.27
CA GLU A 85 1.09 -7.16 1.64
C GLU A 85 2.32 -7.36 2.54
N LEU A 86 2.41 -6.60 3.64
CA LEU A 86 3.55 -6.64 4.55
C LEU A 86 3.63 -8.00 5.26
N PRO A 87 4.76 -8.73 5.15
CA PRO A 87 4.91 -10.01 5.81
C PRO A 87 4.92 -9.83 7.34
N ALA A 88 4.11 -10.59 8.07
CA ALA A 88 4.09 -10.55 9.54
C ALA A 88 5.46 -10.85 10.19
N GLN A 89 6.33 -11.55 9.45
CA GLN A 89 7.68 -11.94 9.87
C GLN A 89 8.78 -10.92 9.51
N ASP A 90 8.45 -9.85 8.77
CA ASP A 90 9.40 -8.83 8.31
C ASP A 90 9.16 -7.50 9.03
N ALA A 91 9.56 -7.46 10.31
CA ALA A 91 9.31 -6.32 11.21
C ALA A 91 9.96 -5.02 10.70
N THR A 92 11.18 -5.10 10.14
CA THR A 92 11.91 -3.95 9.59
C THR A 92 11.09 -3.25 8.51
N ARG A 93 10.44 -4.03 7.65
CA ARG A 93 9.66 -3.49 6.55
C ARG A 93 8.40 -2.77 7.03
N GLY A 94 7.74 -3.32 8.05
CA GLY A 94 6.61 -2.67 8.71
C GLY A 94 7.03 -1.34 9.36
N GLU A 95 8.20 -1.31 10.00
CA GLU A 95 8.76 -0.09 10.59
C GLU A 95 9.10 0.97 9.54
N ASP A 96 9.68 0.58 8.40
CA ASP A 96 10.02 1.49 7.31
C ASP A 96 8.76 2.09 6.67
N PHE A 97 7.73 1.27 6.44
CA PHE A 97 6.43 1.76 5.98
C PHE A 97 5.78 2.71 7.00
N HIS A 98 5.79 2.37 8.28
CA HIS A 98 5.26 3.24 9.33
C HIS A 98 6.01 4.59 9.38
N ARG A 99 7.35 4.55 9.32
CA ARG A 99 8.20 5.75 9.31
C ARG A 99 7.90 6.66 8.11
N PHE A 100 7.52 6.09 6.98
CA PHE A 100 7.11 6.83 5.79
C PHE A 100 5.70 7.42 5.91
N VAL A 101 4.73 6.62 6.37
CA VAL A 101 3.30 7.01 6.41
C VAL A 101 3.01 8.06 7.49
N GLU A 102 3.62 7.92 8.67
CA GLU A 102 3.32 8.76 9.82
C GLU A 102 3.47 10.28 9.54
N PRO A 103 4.61 10.78 9.00
CA PRO A 103 4.75 12.20 8.68
C PRO A 103 3.85 12.66 7.52
N LEU A 104 3.49 11.76 6.61
CA LEU A 104 2.59 12.05 5.50
C LEU A 104 1.16 12.27 6.04
N ILE A 105 0.69 11.40 6.93
CA ILE A 105 -0.61 11.52 7.57
C ILE A 105 -0.66 12.75 8.48
N ASP A 106 0.38 13.00 9.27
CA ASP A 106 0.45 14.18 10.14
C ASP A 106 0.35 15.48 9.33
N ARG A 107 0.97 15.52 8.15
CA ARG A 107 0.83 16.68 7.25
C ARG A 107 -0.60 16.87 6.78
N LEU A 108 -1.26 15.80 6.34
CA LEU A 108 -2.65 15.87 5.88
C LEU A 108 -3.64 16.21 7.00
N ALA A 109 -3.37 15.74 8.22
CA ALA A 109 -4.19 16.00 9.39
C ALA A 109 -4.08 17.46 9.89
N ASN A 110 -2.91 18.08 9.76
CA ASN A 110 -2.64 19.42 10.27
C ASN A 110 -2.73 20.54 9.22
N ALA A 111 -2.75 20.19 7.92
CA ALA A 111 -2.89 21.14 6.83
C ALA A 111 -4.38 21.34 6.43
N PRO A 112 -4.73 22.46 5.78
CA PRO A 112 -6.06 22.62 5.19
C PRO A 112 -6.32 21.51 4.17
N ALA A 113 -7.43 20.79 4.34
CA ALA A 113 -7.81 19.69 3.46
C ALA A 113 -8.18 20.21 2.07
N GLN A 114 -7.27 20.06 1.11
CA GLN A 114 -7.46 20.42 -0.30
C GLN A 114 -7.26 19.19 -1.18
N PRO A 115 -7.99 19.05 -2.31
CA PRO A 115 -7.84 17.91 -3.20
C PRO A 115 -6.39 17.65 -3.63
N GLY A 116 -5.66 18.72 -3.98
CA GLY A 116 -4.26 18.63 -4.40
C GLY A 116 -3.31 18.09 -3.32
N ALA A 117 -3.60 18.27 -2.04
CA ALA A 117 -2.78 17.70 -0.97
C ALA A 117 -2.90 16.16 -0.92
N PHE A 118 -4.11 15.64 -1.14
CA PHE A 118 -4.35 14.20 -1.22
C PHE A 118 -3.77 13.58 -2.51
N GLU A 119 -3.81 14.31 -3.63
CA GLU A 119 -3.16 13.88 -4.88
C GLU A 119 -1.63 13.76 -4.73
N GLN A 120 -1.01 14.77 -4.09
CA GLN A 120 0.43 14.74 -3.81
C GLN A 120 0.80 13.57 -2.90
N ALA A 121 0.05 13.39 -1.81
CA ALA A 121 0.24 12.27 -0.89
C ALA A 121 0.07 10.92 -1.59
N LEU A 122 -0.93 10.77 -2.47
CA LEU A 122 -1.11 9.56 -3.26
C LEU A 122 0.11 9.28 -4.14
N GLY A 123 0.65 10.31 -4.81
CA GLY A 123 1.86 10.17 -5.62
C GLY A 123 3.10 9.80 -4.80
N ASP A 124 3.23 10.31 -3.58
CA ASP A 124 4.28 9.92 -2.64
C ASP A 124 4.16 8.43 -2.25
N VAL A 125 2.96 7.98 -1.88
CA VAL A 125 2.72 6.58 -1.52
C VAL A 125 2.96 5.64 -2.70
N GLN A 126 2.50 5.99 -3.91
CA GLN A 126 2.72 5.19 -5.11
C GLN A 126 4.22 5.02 -5.41
N ARG A 127 5.01 6.08 -5.26
CA ARG A 127 6.47 6.02 -5.40
C ARG A 127 7.10 5.09 -4.37
N PHE A 128 6.69 5.20 -3.11
CA PHE A 128 7.18 4.33 -2.04
C PHE A 128 6.87 2.86 -2.33
N VAL A 129 5.62 2.54 -2.70
CA VAL A 129 5.19 1.16 -3.00
C VAL A 129 5.95 0.59 -4.20
N GLU A 130 6.20 1.40 -5.23
CA GLU A 130 6.98 0.96 -6.38
C GLU A 130 8.45 0.69 -6.02
N GLN A 131 9.06 1.56 -5.21
CA GLN A 131 10.42 1.36 -4.71
C GLN A 131 10.52 0.07 -3.89
N ASP A 132 9.59 -0.13 -2.96
CA ASP A 132 9.50 -1.35 -2.16
C ASP A 132 9.36 -2.58 -3.07
N ARG A 133 8.53 -2.52 -4.11
CA ARG A 133 8.35 -3.61 -5.08
C ARG A 133 9.65 -3.94 -5.82
N VAL A 134 10.36 -2.93 -6.31
CA VAL A 134 11.65 -3.12 -7.00
C VAL A 134 12.67 -3.78 -6.06
N GLU A 135 12.76 -3.31 -4.81
CA GLU A 135 13.66 -3.90 -3.81
C GLU A 135 13.32 -5.36 -3.50
N ARG A 136 12.04 -5.76 -3.51
CA ARG A 136 11.64 -7.19 -3.37
C ARG A 136 12.19 -8.04 -4.48
N VAL A 137 12.00 -7.58 -5.71
CA VAL A 137 12.42 -8.33 -6.90
C VAL A 137 13.93 -8.51 -6.86
N GLU A 138 14.68 -7.43 -6.61
CA GLU A 138 16.13 -7.48 -6.50
C GLU A 138 16.61 -8.37 -5.34
N ARG A 139 15.96 -8.33 -4.17
CA ARG A 139 16.30 -9.21 -3.04
C ARG A 139 16.02 -10.69 -3.34
N SER A 140 15.00 -10.97 -4.14
CA SER A 140 14.62 -12.35 -4.54
C SER A 140 15.50 -12.93 -5.65
N ARG A 141 16.13 -12.07 -6.46
CA ARG A 141 16.95 -12.42 -7.62
C ARG A 141 18.05 -13.46 -7.35
N PRO A 142 18.92 -13.34 -6.32
CA PRO A 142 19.97 -14.32 -6.08
C PRO A 142 19.44 -15.72 -5.73
N MET A 143 18.28 -15.80 -5.07
CA MET A 143 17.65 -17.08 -4.74
C MET A 143 17.07 -17.75 -6.00
N LEU A 144 16.47 -16.96 -6.90
CA LEU A 144 15.99 -17.45 -8.19
C LEU A 144 17.14 -17.93 -9.08
N ASP A 145 18.25 -17.18 -9.12
CA ASP A 145 19.46 -17.56 -9.86
C ASP A 145 20.07 -18.86 -9.31
N ALA A 146 20.14 -19.00 -7.98
CA ALA A 146 20.64 -20.22 -7.34
C ALA A 146 19.76 -21.44 -7.62
N LEU A 147 18.43 -21.29 -7.65
CA LEU A 147 17.51 -22.35 -8.08
C LEU A 147 17.80 -22.76 -9.53
N GLY A 148 17.91 -21.79 -10.45
CA GLY A 148 18.21 -22.04 -11.85
C GLY A 148 19.52 -22.81 -12.04
N GLN A 149 20.58 -22.39 -11.35
CA GLN A 149 21.88 -23.08 -11.37
C GLN A 149 21.77 -24.53 -10.86
N ALA A 150 21.01 -24.76 -9.79
CA ALA A 150 20.82 -26.09 -9.24
C ALA A 150 20.03 -27.01 -10.19
N GLU A 151 19.01 -26.48 -10.87
CA GLU A 151 18.24 -27.22 -11.88
C GLU A 151 19.10 -27.58 -13.09
N GLU A 152 19.93 -26.65 -13.55
CA GLU A 152 20.85 -26.87 -14.67
C GLU A 152 21.91 -27.93 -14.33
N ALA A 153 22.52 -27.83 -13.14
CA ALA A 153 23.45 -28.84 -12.65
C ALA A 153 22.80 -30.24 -12.60
N LYS A 154 21.56 -30.35 -12.10
CA LYS A 154 20.80 -31.61 -12.09
C LYS A 154 20.54 -32.17 -13.48
N ARG A 155 20.33 -31.31 -14.49
CA ARG A 155 20.16 -31.74 -15.89
C ARG A 155 21.46 -32.23 -16.53
N LEU A 156 22.58 -31.59 -16.22
CA LEU A 156 23.88 -31.90 -16.83
C LEU A 156 24.57 -33.11 -16.19
N LEU A 157 24.38 -33.32 -14.88
CA LEU A 157 25.04 -34.39 -14.12
C LEU A 157 24.87 -35.81 -14.73
N PRO A 158 23.68 -36.26 -15.16
CA PRO A 158 23.51 -37.59 -15.76
C PRO A 158 24.27 -37.78 -17.08
N LEU A 159 24.48 -36.70 -17.84
CA LEU A 159 25.18 -36.74 -19.13
C LEU A 159 26.70 -36.79 -18.95
N LEU A 160 27.21 -36.12 -17.90
CA LEU A 160 28.65 -36.03 -17.61
C LEU A 160 29.17 -37.26 -16.86
N ARG A 161 28.33 -37.92 -16.05
CA ARG A 161 28.70 -39.08 -15.23
C ARG A 161 29.39 -40.22 -16.02
N PRO A 162 28.86 -40.69 -17.17
CA PRO A 162 29.50 -41.75 -17.95
C PRO A 162 30.89 -41.36 -18.44
N GLN A 163 31.06 -40.10 -18.82
CA GLN A 163 32.30 -39.59 -19.40
C GLN A 163 33.40 -39.41 -18.34
N VAL A 164 33.04 -38.94 -17.14
CA VAL A 164 33.96 -38.86 -15.99
C VAL A 164 34.42 -40.26 -15.57
N ALA A 165 33.51 -41.25 -15.52
CA ALA A 165 33.85 -42.62 -15.18
C ALA A 165 34.88 -43.23 -16.16
N LEU A 166 34.68 -43.02 -17.48
CA LEU A 166 35.61 -43.48 -18.51
C LEU A 166 36.99 -42.82 -18.42
N GLN A 167 37.05 -41.53 -18.09
CA GLN A 167 38.32 -40.81 -17.95
C GLN A 167 39.11 -41.29 -16.71
N LEU A 168 38.42 -41.58 -15.61
CA LEU A 168 39.04 -42.12 -14.39
C LEU A 168 39.60 -43.53 -14.62
N ASP A 169 38.83 -44.42 -15.27
CA ASP A 169 39.28 -45.77 -15.63
C ASP A 169 40.52 -45.72 -16.54
N ARG A 170 40.53 -44.81 -17.52
CA ARG A 170 41.67 -44.63 -18.42
C ARG A 170 42.90 -44.07 -17.71
N ALA A 171 42.73 -43.16 -16.76
CA ALA A 171 43.83 -42.63 -15.94
C ALA A 171 44.40 -43.69 -14.98
N GLU A 172 43.54 -44.55 -14.45
CA GLU A 172 43.94 -45.68 -13.61
C GLU A 172 44.74 -46.73 -14.41
N ALA A 173 44.29 -47.07 -15.61
CA ALA A 173 45.01 -47.98 -16.51
C ALA A 173 46.42 -47.45 -16.88
N VAL A 174 46.55 -46.14 -17.14
CA VAL A 174 47.86 -45.52 -17.46
C VAL A 174 48.80 -45.54 -16.25
N SER A 175 48.28 -45.30 -15.05
CA SER A 175 49.09 -45.31 -13.82
C SER A 175 49.51 -46.71 -13.37
N GLN A 176 48.75 -47.75 -13.72
CA GLN A 176 49.16 -49.14 -13.52
C GLN A 176 50.24 -49.60 -14.52
N LEU A 177 50.25 -49.06 -15.75
CA LEU A 177 51.27 -49.35 -16.76
C LEU A 177 52.63 -48.69 -16.48
N LEU A 178 52.66 -47.66 -15.62
CA LEU A 178 53.87 -46.92 -15.23
C LEU A 178 54.51 -47.43 -13.93
N ARG A 179 54.01 -48.54 -13.35
CA ARG A 179 54.47 -49.13 -12.10
C ARG A 179 55.14 -50.48 -12.36
#